data_AF-A0A377Z660-F1
#
_entry.id   AF-A0A377Z660-F1
#
_cell.length_a   1.000
_cell.length_b   1.000
_cell.length_c   1.000
_cell.angle_alpha   90.00
_cell.angle_beta   90.00
_cell.angle_gamma   90.00
#
_symmetry.space_group_name_H-M   'P 1'
#
loop_
_entity.id
_entity.type
_entity.pdbx_description
1 polymer ?
#
loop_
_entity_poly.entity_id
_entity_poly.type
_entity_poly.pdbx_seq_one_letter_code
_entity_poly.pdbx_strand_id
1 'polypeptide(L)'
;MVKGHQLPAWVTTGGTGSPAQTVKLGSESWQVLSACKPHDCGHERIAVIWSEKSKQMSGVYSVVDEKTDQERLTWLNVSDALSIDGKTVLFAALSGSLDNHPDAFNYQ
;
A
#
# COMPACT_ATOMS: atom_id res chain seq x y z
N MET A 1 -12.86 -0.75 0.34
CA MET A 1 -11.63 -0.71 -0.47
C MET A 1 -11.68 -1.63 -1.69
N VAL A 2 -11.84 -2.95 -1.55
CA VAL A 2 -11.61 -3.92 -2.66
C VAL A 2 -12.79 -4.14 -3.63
N LYS A 3 -13.96 -3.55 -3.36
CA LYS A 3 -15.17 -3.74 -4.19
C LYS A 3 -14.90 -3.33 -5.64
N GLY A 4 -15.23 -4.22 -6.58
CA GLY A 4 -15.02 -3.98 -8.02
C GLY A 4 -13.65 -4.42 -8.54
N HIS A 5 -12.75 -4.90 -7.68
CA HIS A 5 -11.44 -5.43 -8.07
C HIS A 5 -11.38 -6.94 -7.81
N GLN A 6 -10.83 -7.69 -8.76
CA GLN A 6 -10.51 -9.10 -8.57
C GLN A 6 -9.09 -9.21 -8.01
N LEU A 7 -8.99 -9.25 -6.68
CA LEU A 7 -7.72 -9.46 -5.98
C LEU A 7 -7.52 -10.95 -5.68
N PRO A 8 -6.26 -11.43 -5.68
CA PRO A 8 -5.96 -12.82 -5.34
C PRO A 8 -6.30 -13.12 -3.88
N ALA A 9 -6.62 -14.38 -3.60
CA ALA A 9 -7.09 -14.81 -2.28
C ALA A 9 -6.08 -14.53 -1.15
N TRP A 10 -4.77 -14.52 -1.44
CA TRP A 10 -3.73 -14.30 -0.43
C TRP A 10 -3.87 -12.93 0.25
N VAL A 11 -4.44 -11.93 -0.43
CA VAL A 11 -4.66 -10.57 0.11
C VAL A 11 -5.56 -10.60 1.35
N THR A 12 -6.56 -11.49 1.40
CA THR A 12 -7.51 -11.58 2.52
C THR A 12 -7.27 -12.78 3.43
N THR A 13 -6.53 -13.79 2.97
CA THR A 13 -6.37 -15.06 3.69
C THR A 13 -5.02 -15.21 4.39
N GLY A 14 -4.02 -14.37 4.07
CA GLY A 14 -2.75 -14.34 4.77
C GLY A 14 -1.54 -14.21 3.85
N GLY A 15 -1.19 -12.97 3.49
CA GLY A 15 0.08 -12.64 2.83
C GLY A 15 1.26 -12.60 3.81
N THR A 16 2.47 -12.51 3.29
CA THR A 16 3.66 -12.17 4.10
C THR A 16 3.66 -10.65 4.30
N GLY A 17 3.38 -10.20 5.53
CA GLY A 17 3.24 -8.78 5.86
C GLY A 17 4.47 -8.17 6.54
N SER A 18 4.60 -6.85 6.45
CA SER A 18 5.49 -6.06 7.31
C SER A 18 4.71 -5.41 8.47
N PRO A 19 5.39 -4.99 9.56
CA PRO A 19 4.77 -4.22 10.62
C PRO A 19 4.13 -2.93 10.10
N ALA A 20 3.03 -2.50 10.71
CA ALA A 20 2.41 -1.23 10.35
C ALA A 20 3.33 -0.04 10.68
N GLN A 21 3.43 0.91 9.76
CA GLN A 21 4.15 2.17 9.91
C GLN A 21 3.15 3.31 10.11
N THR A 22 3.49 4.28 10.96
CA THR A 22 2.65 5.47 11.16
C THR A 22 3.15 6.61 10.28
N VAL A 23 2.27 7.20 9.46
CA VAL A 23 2.59 8.32 8.57
C VAL A 23 1.64 9.49 8.80
N LYS A 24 2.17 10.71 8.79
CA LYS A 24 1.40 11.95 8.85
C LYS A 24 1.26 12.56 7.47
N LEU A 25 0.01 12.83 7.07
CA LEU A 25 -0.36 13.54 5.84
C LEU A 25 -1.21 14.75 6.23
N GLY A 26 -0.63 15.94 6.09
CA GLY A 26 -1.16 17.17 6.67
C GLY A 26 -1.35 17.01 8.18
N SER A 27 -2.57 17.30 8.66
CA SER A 27 -2.95 17.13 10.07
C SER A 27 -3.39 15.72 10.45
N GLU A 28 -3.47 14.78 9.50
CA GLU A 28 -4.00 13.43 9.74
C GLU A 28 -2.89 12.40 9.94
N SER A 29 -3.12 11.46 10.87
CA SER A 29 -2.25 10.31 11.12
C SER A 29 -2.88 9.06 10.53
N TRP A 30 -2.06 8.28 9.83
CA TRP A 30 -2.46 7.08 9.10
C TRP A 30 -1.58 5.90 9.50
N GLN A 31 -2.18 4.72 9.51
CA GLN A 31 -1.45 3.44 9.57
C GLN A 31 -1.24 2.93 8.16
N VAL A 32 0.00 2.60 7.81
CA VAL A 32 0.40 2.07 6.50
C VAL A 32 0.90 0.65 6.70
N LEU A 33 0.34 -0.29 5.96
CA LEU A 33 0.70 -1.70 6.01
C LEU A 33 1.04 -2.17 4.60
N SER A 34 2.00 -3.08 4.47
CA SER A 34 2.23 -3.79 3.23
C SER A 34 2.24 -5.30 3.44
N ALA A 35 1.89 -6.03 2.39
CA ALA A 35 1.97 -7.48 2.34
C ALA A 35 2.26 -7.94 0.91
N CYS A 36 2.80 -9.14 0.78
CA CYS A 36 3.07 -9.74 -0.51
C CYS A 36 2.67 -11.22 -0.55
N LYS A 37 2.61 -11.75 -1.76
CA LYS A 37 2.31 -13.16 -2.00
C LYS A 37 3.39 -14.05 -1.37
N PRO A 38 3.02 -15.00 -0.49
CA PRO A 38 3.98 -15.92 0.09
C PRO A 38 4.76 -16.66 -0.99
N HIS A 39 6.08 -16.77 -0.80
CA HIS A 39 7.02 -17.40 -1.74
C HIS A 39 7.20 -16.71 -3.10
N ASP A 40 6.55 -15.56 -3.31
CA ASP A 40 6.53 -14.85 -4.61
C ASP A 40 6.40 -13.32 -4.41
N CYS A 41 7.12 -12.82 -3.39
CA CYS A 41 6.92 -11.48 -2.85
C CYS A 41 7.24 -10.35 -3.84
N GLY A 42 8.24 -10.58 -4.70
CA GLY A 42 8.66 -9.63 -5.72
C GLY A 42 7.62 -9.44 -6.83
N HIS A 43 6.86 -10.49 -7.13
CA HIS A 43 5.89 -10.51 -8.23
C HIS A 43 4.56 -9.84 -7.86
N GLU A 44 4.00 -10.15 -6.69
CA GLU A 44 2.67 -9.67 -6.27
C GLU A 44 2.71 -9.08 -4.86
N ARG A 45 2.30 -7.82 -4.73
CA ARG A 45 2.35 -7.06 -3.48
C ARG A 45 1.20 -6.07 -3.34
N ILE A 46 0.85 -5.74 -2.11
CA ILE A 46 -0.21 -4.78 -1.76
C ILE A 46 0.26 -3.87 -0.63
N ALA A 47 -0.11 -2.59 -0.72
CA ALA A 47 -0.01 -1.65 0.38
C ALA A 47 -1.39 -1.06 0.67
N VAL A 48 -1.64 -0.81 1.95
CA VAL A 48 -2.89 -0.26 2.47
C VAL A 48 -2.55 0.89 3.40
N ILE A 49 -3.28 1.99 3.27
CA ILE A 49 -3.27 3.11 4.20
C ILE A 49 -4.65 3.24 4.84
N TRP A 50 -4.68 3.31 6.17
CA TRP A 50 -5.90 3.29 6.97
C TRP A 50 -5.89 4.41 8.01
N SER A 51 -6.98 5.16 8.08
CA SER A 51 -7.23 6.12 9.15
C SER A 51 -8.04 5.46 10.25
N GLU A 52 -7.43 5.33 11.43
CA GLU A 52 -8.13 4.87 12.63
C GLU A 52 -9.30 5.78 13.01
N LYS A 53 -9.17 7.08 12.75
CA LYS A 53 -10.14 8.11 13.10
C LYS A 53 -11.37 8.06 12.20
N SER A 54 -11.18 8.11 10.88
CA SER A 54 -12.29 8.16 9.92
C SER A 54 -12.74 6.79 9.41
N LYS A 55 -11.99 5.72 9.75
CA LYS A 55 -12.15 4.36 9.22
C LYS A 55 -12.01 4.27 7.69
N GLN A 56 -11.47 5.32 7.06
CA GLN A 56 -11.16 5.31 5.64
C GLN A 56 -9.96 4.41 5.38
N MET A 57 -10.02 3.70 4.26
CA MET A 57 -8.99 2.77 3.82
C MET A 57 -8.81 2.89 2.31
N SER A 58 -7.57 3.09 1.90
CA SER A 58 -7.15 3.12 0.50
C SER A 58 -5.94 2.20 0.32
N GLY A 59 -5.63 1.82 -0.90
CA GLY A 59 -4.51 0.94 -1.15
C GLY A 59 -4.04 0.95 -2.58
N VAL A 60 -2.96 0.20 -2.81
CA VAL A 60 -2.42 -0.07 -4.13
C VAL A 60 -2.03 -1.53 -4.19
N TYR A 61 -2.49 -2.21 -5.23
CA TYR A 61 -2.07 -3.57 -5.56
C TYR A 61 -1.14 -3.52 -6.75
N SER A 62 -0.02 -4.25 -6.69
CA SER A 62 1.01 -4.28 -7.72
C SER A 62 1.27 -5.71 -8.19
N VAL A 63 1.44 -5.84 -9.52
CA VAL A 63 1.91 -7.05 -10.19
C VAL A 63 3.07 -6.67 -11.11
N VAL A 64 4.21 -7.33 -10.94
CA VAL A 64 5.39 -7.14 -11.81
C VAL A 64 5.50 -8.30 -12.79
N ASP A 65 5.49 -8.00 -14.09
CA ASP A 65 5.71 -9.01 -15.11
C ASP A 65 7.21 -9.26 -15.30
N GLU A 66 7.72 -10.37 -14.79
CA GLU A 66 9.16 -10.73 -14.82
C GLU A 66 9.75 -10.85 -16.23
N LYS A 67 8.93 -11.00 -17.27
CA LYS A 67 9.43 -11.10 -18.66
C LYS A 67 9.65 -9.73 -19.29
N THR A 68 8.96 -8.72 -18.80
CA THR A 68 8.92 -7.38 -19.42
C THR A 68 9.38 -6.28 -18.47
N ASP A 69 9.63 -6.61 -17.21
CA ASP A 69 9.90 -5.69 -16.10
C ASP A 69 8.82 -4.61 -15.94
N GLN A 70 7.61 -4.87 -16.45
CA GLN A 70 6.48 -3.94 -16.33
C GLN A 70 5.75 -4.14 -15.00
N GLU A 71 5.63 -3.08 -14.22
CA GLU A 71 4.82 -3.03 -13.01
C GLU A 71 3.43 -2.45 -13.31
N ARG A 72 2.38 -3.21 -13.00
CA ARG A 72 0.99 -2.78 -13.14
C ARG A 72 0.41 -2.45 -11.77
N LEU A 73 0.01 -1.20 -11.58
CA LEU A 73 -0.60 -0.69 -10.35
C LEU A 73 -2.12 -0.61 -10.45
N THR A 74 -2.82 -1.20 -9.50
CA THR A 74 -4.27 -1.05 -9.32
C THR A 74 -4.54 -0.26 -8.05
N TRP A 75 -5.00 0.98 -8.20
CA TRP A 75 -5.35 1.84 -7.08
C TRP A 75 -6.73 1.48 -6.52
N LEU A 76 -6.82 1.37 -5.20
CA LEU A 76 -8.00 0.87 -4.49
C LEU A 76 -8.57 1.98 -3.61
N ASN A 77 -9.76 2.49 -3.95
CA ASN A 77 -10.51 3.44 -3.14
C ASN A 77 -9.69 4.67 -2.68
N VAL A 78 -8.86 5.23 -3.56
CA VAL A 78 -8.05 6.42 -3.27
C VAL A 78 -8.93 7.66 -3.39
N SER A 79 -9.08 8.41 -2.30
CA SER A 79 -9.79 9.69 -2.27
C SER A 79 -8.93 10.82 -2.82
N ASP A 80 -9.54 11.96 -3.13
CA ASP A 80 -8.81 13.16 -3.59
C ASP A 80 -7.75 13.62 -2.58
N ALA A 81 -8.02 13.47 -1.27
CA ALA A 81 -7.08 13.80 -0.20
C ALA A 81 -5.79 12.94 -0.21
N LEU A 82 -5.84 11.76 -0.83
CA LEU A 82 -4.70 10.83 -0.95
C LEU A 82 -4.12 10.80 -2.37
N SER A 83 -4.56 11.70 -3.25
CA SER A 83 -4.33 11.59 -4.70
C SER A 83 -2.86 11.72 -5.14
N ILE A 84 -2.02 12.43 -4.37
CA ILE A 84 -0.59 12.65 -4.67
C ILE A 84 0.29 12.01 -3.59
N ASP A 85 0.33 12.61 -2.40
CA ASP A 85 1.22 12.15 -1.32
C ASP A 85 0.79 10.78 -0.79
N GLY A 86 -0.52 10.56 -0.66
CA GLY A 86 -1.06 9.25 -0.29
C GLY A 86 -0.64 8.14 -1.26
N LYS A 87 -0.64 8.42 -2.58
CA LYS A 87 -0.12 7.48 -3.59
C LYS A 87 1.37 7.24 -3.44
N THR A 88 2.14 8.29 -3.17
CA THR A 88 3.59 8.19 -2.96
C THR A 88 3.92 7.32 -1.74
N VAL A 89 3.25 7.55 -0.61
CA VAL A 89 3.40 6.73 0.61
C VAL A 89 3.04 5.28 0.35
N LEU A 90 1.91 5.03 -0.31
CA LEU A 90 1.48 3.68 -0.68
C LEU A 90 2.51 2.96 -1.56
N PHE A 91 3.09 3.65 -2.55
CA PHE A 91 4.12 3.08 -3.39
C PHE A 91 5.44 2.85 -2.64
N ALA A 92 5.82 3.76 -1.73
CA ALA A 92 7.00 3.59 -0.87
C ALA A 92 6.86 2.40 0.10
N ALA A 93 5.63 2.09 0.54
CA ALA A 93 5.35 0.91 1.34
C ALA A 93 5.47 -0.39 0.51
N LEU A 94 5.10 -0.36 -0.77
CA LEU A 94 5.29 -1.49 -1.69
C LEU A 94 6.78 -1.79 -1.96
N SER A 95 7.60 -0.75 -2.12
CA SER A 95 9.03 -0.91 -2.42
C SER A 95 9.88 -1.25 -1.18
N GLY A 96 9.29 -1.17 0.03
CA GLY A 96 10.01 -1.28 1.30
C GLY A 96 10.76 -0.01 1.71
N SER A 97 10.68 1.08 0.93
CA SER A 97 11.33 2.35 1.26
C SER A 97 10.78 2.95 2.55
N LEU A 98 9.48 2.79 2.82
CA LEU A 98 8.87 3.25 4.05
C LEU A 98 9.42 2.50 5.28
N ASP A 99 9.64 1.19 5.18
CA ASP A 99 10.23 0.40 6.25
C ASP A 99 11.70 0.78 6.51
N ASN A 100 12.45 1.09 5.44
CA ASN A 100 13.84 1.55 5.55
C ASN A 100 13.97 2.98 6.11
N HIS A 101 12.95 3.82 5.92
CA HIS A 101 12.96 5.24 6.26
C HIS A 101 11.61 5.68 6.87
N PRO A 102 11.25 5.20 8.07
CA PRO A 102 9.90 5.34 8.63
C PRO A 102 9.44 6.79 8.81
N ASP A 103 10.37 7.72 9.05
CA ASP A 103 10.05 9.13 9.29
C ASP A 103 10.12 10.01 8.03
N ALA A 104 10.65 9.49 6.91
CA ALA A 104 10.94 10.29 5.70
C ALA A 104 9.71 10.58 4.81
N PHE A 105 8.57 9.96 5.13
CA PHE A 105 7.34 10.04 4.35
C PHE A 105 6.23 10.83 5.05
N ASN A 106 6.58 11.59 6.08
CA ASN A 106 5.67 12.53 6.73
C ASN A 106 5.60 13.84 5.93
N TYR A 107 4.45 14.09 5.29
CA TYR A 107 4.21 15.31 4.53
C TYR A 107 3.23 16.20 5.30
N GLN A 108 3.70 17.28 5.89
CA GLN A 108 2.94 18.17 6.78
C GLN A 108 2.62 19.52 6.11
#